data_AF-A0A7X7LX17-F1
#
_entry.id   AF-A0A7X7LX17-F1
#
_cell.length_a   1.000
_cell.length_b   1.000
_cell.length_c   1.000
_cell.angle_alpha   90.00
_cell.angle_beta   90.00
_cell.angle_gamma   90.00
#
_symmetry.space_group_name_H-M   'P 1'
#
loop_
_entity.id
_entity.type
_entity.pdbx_description
1 polymer ?
#
loop_
_entity_poly.entity_id
_entity_poly.type
_entity_poly.pdbx_seq_one_letter_code
_entity_poly.pdbx_strand_id
1 'polypeptide(L)'
;HGLPLGHCEGPDHLQRLDLLIGLREEIAAEAPTHLQPIYRSLVKQALDVKQVIAAFGRHPHRNQVLGRRSSRAEVAYLKEGDFPHERAFQG
;
A
#
# COMPACT_ATOMS: atom_id res chain seq x y z
N HIS A 1 -14.85 1.33 -5.37
CA HIS A 1 -14.27 1.20 -6.73
C HIS A 1 -12.72 1.12 -6.78
N GLY A 2 -11.97 0.95 -5.67
CA GLY A 2 -10.49 1.08 -5.70
C GLY A 2 -9.64 -0.17 -5.45
N LEU A 3 -10.21 -1.34 -5.13
CA LEU A 3 -9.44 -2.53 -4.72
C LEU A 3 -8.35 -2.99 -5.74
N PRO A 4 -8.59 -3.05 -7.06
CA PRO A 4 -7.57 -3.50 -7.99
C PRO A 4 -6.43 -2.50 -8.23
N LEU A 5 -6.59 -1.22 -7.86
CA LEU A 5 -5.59 -0.18 -8.12
C LEU A 5 -4.33 -0.34 -7.26
N GLY A 6 -4.46 -0.84 -6.03
CA GLY A 6 -3.34 -0.96 -5.07
C GLY A 6 -2.80 -2.38 -4.91
N HIS A 7 -3.25 -3.33 -5.73
CA HIS A 7 -2.93 -4.76 -5.56
C HIS A 7 -2.24 -5.40 -6.76
N CYS A 8 -2.10 -4.67 -7.86
CA CYS A 8 -1.50 -5.16 -9.09
C CYS A 8 -0.10 -4.55 -9.26
N GLU A 9 0.93 -5.39 -9.32
CA GLU A 9 2.29 -4.96 -9.64
C GLU A 9 2.43 -4.74 -11.17
N GLY A 10 3.31 -3.83 -11.58
CA GLY A 10 3.51 -3.50 -12.99
C GLY A 10 4.14 -2.12 -13.21
N PRO A 11 4.51 -1.78 -14.46
CA PRO A 11 5.17 -0.51 -14.79
C PRO A 11 4.34 0.73 -14.45
N ASP A 12 3.02 0.61 -14.45
CA ASP A 12 2.02 1.63 -14.13
C ASP A 12 1.56 1.59 -12.65
N HIS A 13 2.17 0.75 -11.81
CA HIS A 13 1.69 0.55 -10.43
C HIS A 13 1.74 1.84 -9.60
N LEU A 14 2.80 2.65 -9.75
CA LEU A 14 2.91 3.93 -9.04
C LEU A 14 1.79 4.90 -9.45
N GLN A 15 1.47 4.99 -10.74
CA GLN A 15 0.41 5.86 -11.26
C GLN A 15 -0.97 5.42 -10.75
N ARG A 16 -1.20 4.11 -10.65
CA ARG A 16 -2.43 3.55 -10.07
C ARG A 16 -2.52 3.81 -8.57
N LEU A 17 -1.40 3.80 -7.85
CA LEU A 17 -1.36 4.18 -6.44
C LEU A 17 -1.65 5.67 -6.24
N ASP A 18 -1.17 6.54 -7.12
CA ASP A 18 -1.52 7.98 -7.09
C ASP A 18 -3.02 8.20 -7.26
N LEU A 19 -3.63 7.52 -8.24
CA LEU A 19 -5.08 7.56 -8.43
C LEU A 19 -5.83 7.01 -7.19
N LEU A 20 -5.37 5.89 -6.62
CA LEU A 20 -5.97 5.30 -5.43
C LEU A 20 -5.90 6.24 -4.22
N ILE A 21 -4.77 6.92 -4.02
CA ILE A 21 -4.57 7.87 -2.93
C ILE A 21 -5.57 9.02 -3.06
N GLY A 22 -5.65 9.66 -4.24
CA GLY A 22 -6.61 10.75 -4.47
C GLY A 22 -8.05 10.34 -4.23
N LEU A 23 -8.47 9.19 -4.77
CA LEU A 23 -9.83 8.66 -4.52
C LEU A 23 -10.09 8.39 -3.03
N ARG A 24 -9.09 7.91 -2.28
CA ARG A 24 -9.24 7.67 -0.84
C ARG A 24 -9.27 8.98 -0.05
N GLU A 25 -8.54 10.00 -0.47
CA GLU A 25 -8.56 11.34 0.14
C GLU A 25 -9.93 12.00 -0.03
N GLU A 26 -10.52 11.92 -1.22
CA GLU A 26 -11.88 12.38 -1.50
C GLU A 26 -12.90 11.69 -0.58
N ILE A 27 -12.85 10.35 -0.52
CA ILE A 27 -13.73 9.57 0.37
C ILE A 27 -13.50 9.94 1.84
N ALA A 28 -12.26 10.12 2.28
CA ALA A 28 -11.95 10.49 3.65
C ALA A 28 -12.47 11.89 4.03
N ALA A 29 -12.54 12.82 3.07
CA ALA A 29 -13.10 14.15 3.26
C ALA A 29 -14.63 14.13 3.34
N GLU A 30 -15.29 13.30 2.53
CA GLU A 30 -16.75 13.21 2.46
C GLU A 30 -17.38 12.24 3.47
N ALA A 31 -16.58 11.35 4.07
CA ALA A 31 -17.09 10.37 5.02
C ALA A 31 -17.71 11.03 6.26
N PRO A 32 -18.76 10.41 6.85
CA PRO A 32 -19.27 10.80 8.15
C PRO A 32 -18.16 10.92 9.19
N THR A 33 -18.23 11.91 10.08
CA THR A 33 -17.15 12.25 11.03
C THR A 33 -16.62 11.03 11.80
N HIS A 34 -17.51 10.12 12.20
CA HIS A 34 -17.15 8.91 12.95
C HIS A 34 -16.40 7.85 12.11
N LEU A 35 -16.45 7.92 10.78
CA LEU A 35 -15.73 7.03 9.85
C LEU A 35 -14.48 7.66 9.26
N GLN A 36 -14.31 8.99 9.34
CA GLN A 36 -13.12 9.66 8.79
C GLN A 36 -11.79 9.07 9.28
N PRO A 37 -11.61 8.69 10.57
CA PRO A 37 -10.36 8.07 11.01
C PRO A 37 -10.01 6.78 10.26
N ILE A 38 -11.01 5.94 9.98
CA ILE A 38 -10.85 4.69 9.23
C ILE A 38 -10.37 4.99 7.80
N TYR A 39 -11.01 5.94 7.12
CA TYR A 39 -10.64 6.30 5.75
C TYR A 39 -9.28 7.01 5.68
N ARG A 40 -8.94 7.85 6.66
CA ARG A 40 -7.59 8.46 6.76
C ARG A 40 -6.50 7.40 6.98
N SER A 41 -6.77 6.37 7.79
CA SER A 41 -5.86 5.23 7.95
C SER A 41 -5.65 4.49 6.61
N LEU A 42 -6.69 4.36 5.80
CA LEU A 42 -6.56 3.79 4.44
C LEU A 42 -5.78 4.70 3.47
N VAL A 43 -5.86 6.02 3.57
CA VAL A 43 -4.99 6.94 2.81
C VAL A 43 -3.53 6.71 3.22
N LYS A 44 -3.25 6.69 4.52
CA LYS A 44 -1.90 6.42 5.05
C LYS A 44 -1.36 5.08 4.55
N GLN A 45 -2.17 4.02 4.61
CA GLN A 45 -1.80 2.69 4.11
C GLN A 45 -1.40 2.74 2.63
N ALA A 46 -2.13 3.47 1.79
CA ALA A 46 -1.82 3.58 0.36
C ALA A 46 -0.50 4.34 0.11
N LEU A 47 -0.24 5.39 0.89
CA LEU A 47 1.02 6.13 0.87
C LEU A 47 2.21 5.24 1.28
N ASP A 48 2.03 4.44 2.34
CA ASP A 48 3.05 3.49 2.80
C ASP A 48 3.33 2.42 1.73
N VAL A 49 2.29 1.92 1.04
CA VAL A 49 2.45 1.00 -0.09
C VAL A 49 3.20 1.66 -1.25
N LYS A 50 2.91 2.91 -1.58
CA LYS A 50 3.62 3.66 -2.64
C LYS A 50 5.12 3.74 -2.37
N GLN A 51 5.53 3.93 -1.11
CA GLN A 51 6.94 3.93 -0.73
C GLN A 51 7.60 2.56 -0.98
N VAL A 52 6.93 1.46 -0.60
CA VAL A 52 7.42 0.10 -0.86
C VAL A 52 7.57 -0.16 -2.37
N ILE A 53 6.57 0.22 -3.16
CA ILE A 53 6.61 0.03 -4.62
C ILE A 53 7.66 0.91 -5.28
N ALA A 54 7.85 2.14 -4.81
CA ALA A 54 8.92 3.02 -5.31
C ALA A 54 10.31 2.43 -5.00
N ALA A 55 10.49 1.82 -3.83
CA ALA A 55 11.76 1.22 -3.43
C ALA A 55 12.09 -0.10 -4.15
N PHE A 56 11.09 -0.95 -4.39
CA PHE A 56 11.33 -2.33 -4.85
C PHE A 56 10.70 -2.67 -6.20
N GLY A 57 9.82 -1.81 -6.74
CA GLY A 57 9.03 -2.07 -7.95
C GLY A 57 7.93 -3.13 -7.80
N ARG A 58 7.82 -3.75 -6.63
CA ARG A 58 6.92 -4.87 -6.31
C ARG A 58 6.71 -4.96 -4.80
N HIS A 59 5.84 -5.85 -4.35
CA HIS A 59 5.63 -6.17 -2.94
C HIS A 59 6.55 -7.32 -2.49
N PRO A 60 7.57 -7.07 -1.65
CA PRO A 60 8.50 -8.11 -1.25
C PRO A 60 7.85 -9.25 -0.45
N HIS A 61 6.79 -8.97 0.32
CA HIS A 61 6.05 -9.98 1.09
C HIS A 61 5.41 -11.06 0.20
N ARG A 62 5.23 -10.79 -1.10
CA ARG A 62 4.70 -11.76 -2.07
C ARG A 62 5.80 -12.61 -2.71
N ASN A 63 7.08 -12.31 -2.45
CA ASN A 63 8.18 -12.98 -3.14
C ASN A 63 8.17 -14.49 -2.94
N GLN A 64 7.96 -14.96 -1.71
CA GLN A 64 7.95 -16.39 -1.40
C GLN A 64 6.82 -17.13 -2.13
N VAL A 65 5.58 -16.62 -2.06
CA VAL A 65 4.42 -17.26 -2.70
C VAL A 65 4.51 -17.23 -4.23
N LEU A 66 5.20 -16.24 -4.80
CA LEU A 66 5.43 -16.11 -6.25
C LEU A 66 6.74 -16.77 -6.72
N GLY A 67 7.48 -17.47 -5.84
CA GLY A 67 8.74 -18.12 -6.20
C GLY A 67 9.89 -17.17 -6.57
N ARG A 68 9.81 -15.90 -6.16
CA ARG A 68 10.80 -14.86 -6.48
C ARG A 68 11.92 -14.84 -5.46
N ARG A 69 13.15 -14.71 -5.93
CA ARG A 69 14.30 -14.43 -5.06
C ARG A 69 14.25 -12.97 -4.58
N SER A 70 14.31 -12.77 -3.27
CA SER A 70 14.46 -11.44 -2.67
C SER A 70 15.90 -10.95 -2.78
N SER A 71 16.07 -9.67 -3.11
CA SER A 71 17.34 -8.96 -3.00
C SER A 71 17.75 -8.77 -1.53
N ARG A 72 19.00 -8.34 -1.28
CA ARG A 72 19.47 -8.05 0.08
C ARG A 72 18.62 -6.99 0.79
N ALA A 73 18.22 -5.94 0.06
CA ALA A 73 17.38 -4.87 0.61
C ALA A 73 15.97 -5.38 0.92
N GLU A 74 15.38 -6.18 0.03
CA GLU A 74 14.08 -6.81 0.29
C GLU A 74 14.14 -7.77 1.49
N VAL A 75 15.24 -8.52 1.67
CA VAL A 75 15.42 -9.38 2.85
C VAL A 75 15.51 -8.57 4.14
N ALA A 76 16.18 -7.41 4.14
CA ALA A 76 16.23 -6.53 5.30
C ALA A 76 14.84 -6.01 5.65
N TYR A 77 14.11 -5.48 4.66
CA TYR A 77 12.72 -5.03 4.82
C TYR A 77 11.78 -6.13 5.34
N LEU A 78 11.90 -7.35 4.80
CA LEU A 78 11.09 -8.50 5.25
C LEU A 78 11.38 -8.89 6.70
N LYS A 79 12.62 -8.69 7.18
CA LYS A 79 13.01 -8.98 8.58
C LYS A 79 12.46 -7.95 9.57
N GLU A 80 12.29 -6.70 9.14
CA GLU A 80 11.65 -5.66 9.97
C GLU A 80 10.19 -6.01 10.26
N GLY A 81 9.51 -6.69 9.31
CA GLY A 81 8.15 -7.18 9.49
C GLY A 81 7.08 -6.09 9.54
N ASP A 82 7.45 -4.82 9.31
CA ASP A 82 6.54 -3.69 9.44
C ASP A 82 5.76 -3.44 8.13
N PHE A 83 4.79 -4.30 7.84
CA PHE A 83 4.09 -4.28 6.56
C PHE A 83 2.89 -3.31 6.53
N PRO A 84 2.71 -2.51 5.45
CA PRO A 84 1.59 -1.57 5.35
C PRO A 84 0.19 -2.19 5.52
N HIS A 85 0.01 -3.45 5.11
CA HIS A 85 -1.29 -4.12 5.19
C HIS A 85 -1.66 -4.57 6.60
N GLU A 86 -0.69 -4.70 7.51
CA GLU A 86 -0.90 -5.07 8.91
C GLU A 86 -1.21 -3.84 9.79
N ARG A 87 -0.82 -2.64 9.32
CA ARG A 87 -1.10 -1.36 9.99
C ARG A 87 -2.42 -0.70 9.57
N ALA A 88 -3.13 -1.29 8.61
CA ALA A 88 -4.40 -0.74 8.17
C ALA A 88 -5.41 -0.69 9.33
N PHE A 89 -6.19 0.40 9.40
CA PHE A 89 -7.20 0.63 10.44
C PHE A 89 -6.64 0.86 11.85
N GLN A 90 -5.32 0.93 12.01
CA GLN A 90 -4.72 1.49 13.21
C GLN A 90 -4.93 3.01 13.18
N GLY A 91 -5.41 3.52 14.31
CA GLY A 91 -5.78 4.93 14.52
C GLY A 91 -4.59 5.79 14.91
#